data_AF-A0A1M5YJ59-F1
#
_entry.id   AF-A0A1M5YJ59-F1
#
_cell.length_a   1.000
_cell.length_b   1.000
_cell.length_c   1.000
_cell.angle_alpha   90.00
_cell.angle_beta   90.00
_cell.angle_gamma   90.00
#
_symmetry.space_group_name_H-M   'P 1'
#
loop_
_entity.id
_entity.type
_entity.pdbx_description
1 polymer ?
#
loop_
_entity_poly.entity_id
_entity_poly.type
_entity_poly.pdbx_seq_one_letter_code
_entity_poly.pdbx_strand_id
1 'polypeptide(L)'
;MSTTIEPDHVVRLLLRVAPAGREKRFVVVAVRTYFWRVMNASMRKLVAHGLRPVVAPIVAELALARAAAARTYPEFITRLIDDDHDAADLALRAIGLYAARFADMTLEAIEREIGKHAGDLGDAAQVVQRNLSYITPRTAQRADTKTPLVGGNRPEATTATNH
;
A
#
# COMPACT_ATOMS: atom_id res chain seq x y z
N MET A 1 1.49 -15.43 9.26
CA MET A 1 0.46 -15.67 8.24
C MET A 1 0.29 -14.38 7.45
N SER A 2 0.79 -14.31 6.22
CA SER A 2 0.55 -13.16 5.34
C SER A 2 -0.90 -13.22 4.89
N THR A 3 -1.72 -12.27 5.34
CA THR A 3 -3.02 -12.00 4.72
C THR A 3 -2.74 -11.56 3.29
N THR A 4 -2.91 -12.48 2.34
CA THR A 4 -2.80 -12.18 0.92
C THR A 4 -3.94 -11.22 0.59
N ILE A 5 -3.62 -10.02 0.08
CA ILE A 5 -4.65 -9.05 -0.28
C ILE A 5 -5.28 -9.52 -1.60
N GLU A 6 -6.60 -9.60 -1.63
CA GLU A 6 -7.32 -9.98 -2.85
C GLU A 6 -7.14 -8.91 -3.94
N PRO A 7 -6.76 -9.26 -5.18
CA PRO A 7 -6.44 -8.28 -6.23
C PRO A 7 -7.65 -7.39 -6.54
N ASP A 8 -8.82 -8.01 -6.51
CA ASP A 8 -10.13 -7.42 -6.69
C ASP A 8 -10.45 -6.33 -5.64
N HIS A 9 -9.98 -6.54 -4.41
CA HIS A 9 -10.08 -5.54 -3.36
C HIS A 9 -9.13 -4.38 -3.63
N VAL A 10 -7.90 -4.66 -4.09
CA VAL A 10 -6.94 -3.61 -4.47
C VAL A 10 -7.49 -2.76 -5.60
N VAL A 11 -8.03 -3.36 -6.65
CA VAL A 11 -8.67 -2.62 -7.76
C VAL A 11 -9.72 -1.66 -7.21
N ARG A 12 -10.68 -2.14 -6.42
CA ARG A 12 -11.75 -1.30 -5.83
C ARG A 12 -11.19 -0.20 -4.93
N LEU A 13 -10.19 -0.51 -4.12
CA LEU A 13 -9.52 0.45 -3.24
C LEU A 13 -8.86 1.56 -4.08
N LEU A 14 -8.09 1.21 -5.10
CA LEU A 14 -7.39 2.17 -5.95
C LEU A 14 -8.35 3.07 -6.71
N LEU A 15 -9.44 2.51 -7.23
CA LEU A 15 -10.51 3.29 -7.86
C LEU A 15 -11.17 4.29 -6.90
N ARG A 16 -11.25 3.94 -5.61
CA ARG A 16 -11.91 4.77 -4.59
C ARG A 16 -11.00 5.86 -4.01
N VAL A 17 -9.70 5.59 -3.86
CA VAL A 17 -8.76 6.58 -3.29
C VAL A 17 -8.47 7.76 -4.23
N ALA A 18 -8.71 7.58 -5.54
CA ALA A 18 -8.42 8.56 -6.58
C ALA A 18 -9.69 9.03 -7.32
N PRO A 19 -10.57 9.84 -6.68
CA PRO A 19 -11.86 10.22 -7.27
C PRO A 19 -11.73 11.21 -8.45
N ALA A 20 -10.78 12.14 -8.41
CA ALA A 20 -10.64 13.20 -9.41
C ALA A 20 -9.40 13.01 -10.30
N GLY A 21 -9.30 13.82 -11.36
CA GLY A 21 -8.29 13.66 -12.41
C GLY A 21 -6.85 13.76 -11.90
N ARG A 22 -6.58 14.65 -10.93
CA ARG A 22 -5.24 14.85 -10.35
C ARG A 22 -4.82 13.66 -9.48
N GLU A 23 -5.72 13.09 -8.69
CA GLU A 23 -5.44 11.92 -7.86
C GLU A 23 -5.21 10.68 -8.74
N LYS A 24 -5.97 10.54 -9.83
CA LYS A 24 -5.76 9.48 -10.84
C LYS A 24 -4.38 9.60 -11.46
N ARG A 25 -3.98 10.81 -11.86
CA ARG A 25 -2.65 11.09 -12.41
C ARG A 25 -1.56 10.77 -11.39
N PHE A 26 -1.73 11.18 -10.13
CA PHE A 26 -0.81 10.85 -9.06
C PHE A 26 -0.60 9.33 -8.91
N VAL A 27 -1.68 8.55 -8.85
CA VAL A 27 -1.58 7.08 -8.73
C VAL A 27 -0.79 6.48 -9.90
N VAL A 28 -1.09 6.90 -11.13
CA VAL A 28 -0.37 6.42 -12.33
C VAL A 28 1.12 6.76 -12.25
N VAL A 29 1.48 7.99 -11.86
CA VAL A 29 2.88 8.40 -11.72
C VAL A 29 3.58 7.62 -10.60
N ALA A 30 2.94 7.48 -9.44
CA ALA A 30 3.49 6.75 -8.29
C ALA A 30 3.80 5.29 -8.65
N VAL A 31 2.83 4.59 -9.28
CA VAL A 31 3.00 3.21 -9.72
C VAL A 31 4.12 3.10 -10.74
N ARG A 32 4.09 3.90 -11.82
CA ARG A 32 5.11 3.85 -12.87
C ARG A 32 6.51 4.10 -12.32
N THR A 33 6.65 5.13 -11.49
CA THR A 33 7.95 5.48 -10.88
C THR A 33 8.45 4.36 -9.97
N TYR A 34 7.57 3.79 -9.14
CA TYR A 34 7.93 2.70 -8.26
C TYR A 34 8.35 1.45 -9.04
N PHE A 35 7.55 1.04 -10.02
CA PHE A 35 7.77 -0.18 -10.80
C PHE A 35 9.06 -0.05 -11.63
N TRP A 36 9.29 1.12 -12.23
CA TRP A 36 10.57 1.41 -12.88
C TRP A 36 11.76 1.31 -11.92
N ARG A 37 11.64 1.83 -10.69
CA ARG A 37 12.69 1.67 -9.67
C ARG A 37 12.90 0.23 -9.24
N VAL A 38 11.85 -0.58 -9.16
CA VAL A 38 11.94 -2.01 -8.83
C VAL A 38 12.69 -2.76 -9.94
N MET A 39 12.33 -2.51 -11.21
CA MET A 39 12.99 -3.13 -12.37
C MET A 39 14.49 -2.80 -12.43
N ASN A 40 14.89 -1.60 -11.99
CA ASN A 40 16.27 -1.12 -12.07
C ASN A 40 17.05 -1.21 -10.74
N ALA A 41 16.46 -1.79 -9.69
CA ALA A 41 17.11 -1.92 -8.40
C ALA A 41 18.07 -3.11 -8.36
N SER A 42 19.18 -2.97 -7.64
CA SER A 42 20.06 -4.11 -7.37
C SER A 42 19.36 -5.14 -6.48
N MET A 43 19.72 -6.42 -6.63
CA MET A 43 19.17 -7.51 -5.82
C MET A 43 19.28 -7.23 -4.31
N ARG A 44 20.41 -6.66 -3.87
CA ARG A 44 20.63 -6.26 -2.47
C ARG A 44 19.60 -5.24 -2.00
N LYS A 45 19.27 -4.25 -2.83
CA LYS A 45 18.29 -3.21 -2.50
C LYS A 45 16.88 -3.79 -2.44
N LEU A 46 16.53 -4.67 -3.37
CA LEU A 46 15.23 -5.36 -3.38
C LEU A 46 15.03 -6.18 -2.10
N VAL A 47 16.03 -6.98 -1.72
CA VAL A 47 15.99 -7.78 -0.49
C VAL A 47 15.90 -6.89 0.76
N ALA A 48 16.65 -5.79 0.81
CA ALA A 48 16.59 -4.84 1.93
C ALA A 48 15.20 -4.21 2.11
N HIS A 49 14.42 -4.11 1.04
CA HIS A 49 13.03 -3.65 1.08
C HIS A 49 12.02 -4.80 1.18
N GLY A 50 12.45 -6.05 1.42
CA GLY A 50 11.56 -7.20 1.53
C GLY A 50 10.89 -7.59 0.21
N LEU A 51 11.50 -7.26 -0.92
CA LEU A 51 11.05 -7.67 -2.25
C LEU A 51 11.83 -8.89 -2.72
N ARG A 52 11.15 -9.79 -3.44
CA ARG A 52 11.80 -10.94 -4.08
C ARG A 52 12.64 -10.45 -5.27
N PRO A 53 13.97 -10.60 -5.25
CA PRO A 53 14.86 -9.91 -6.18
C PRO A 53 14.73 -10.35 -7.65
N VAL A 54 14.19 -11.55 -7.90
CA VAL A 54 13.90 -12.05 -9.26
C VAL A 54 12.45 -11.79 -9.64
N VAL A 55 11.51 -12.09 -8.73
CA VAL A 55 10.07 -12.03 -9.04
C VAL A 55 9.57 -10.60 -9.14
N ALA A 56 9.94 -9.70 -8.22
CA ALA A 56 9.40 -8.35 -8.19
C ALA A 56 9.71 -7.52 -9.45
N PRO A 57 10.94 -7.55 -10.02
CA PRO A 57 11.22 -6.90 -11.30
C PRO A 57 10.35 -7.44 -12.46
N ILE A 58 10.21 -8.76 -12.57
CA ILE A 58 9.43 -9.41 -13.64
C ILE A 58 7.95 -9.03 -13.52
N VAL A 59 7.37 -9.10 -12.31
CA VAL A 59 5.99 -8.70 -12.06
C VAL A 59 5.79 -7.23 -12.42
N ALA A 60 6.72 -6.36 -12.03
CA ALA A 60 6.64 -4.94 -12.35
C ALA A 60 6.67 -4.68 -13.86
N GLU A 61 7.54 -5.37 -14.58
CA GLU A 61 7.65 -5.26 -16.04
C GLU A 61 6.36 -5.71 -16.74
N LEU A 62 5.88 -6.92 -16.41
CA LEU A 62 4.67 -7.49 -17.00
C LEU A 62 3.44 -6.63 -16.71
N ALA A 63 3.27 -6.18 -15.46
CA ALA A 63 2.18 -5.31 -15.08
C ALA A 63 2.17 -3.98 -15.85
N LEU A 64 3.35 -3.35 -16.02
CA LEU A 64 3.45 -2.12 -16.81
C LEU A 64 3.17 -2.37 -18.30
N ALA A 65 3.62 -3.49 -18.85
CA ALA A 65 3.35 -3.88 -20.23
C ALA A 65 1.85 -4.06 -20.48
N ARG A 66 1.13 -4.77 -19.58
CA ARG A 66 -0.33 -4.92 -19.64
C ARG A 66 -1.05 -3.56 -19.59
N ALA A 67 -0.60 -2.68 -18.69
CA ALA A 67 -1.23 -1.38 -18.48
C ALA A 67 -0.87 -0.32 -19.56
N ALA A 68 0.10 -0.58 -20.42
CA ALA A 68 0.62 0.40 -21.39
C ALA A 68 -0.44 0.89 -22.39
N ALA A 69 -1.35 0.00 -22.81
CA ALA A 69 -2.41 0.31 -23.77
C ALA A 69 -3.69 0.89 -23.14
N ALA A 70 -3.73 1.07 -21.82
CA ALA A 70 -4.90 1.62 -21.14
C ALA A 70 -5.15 3.08 -21.52
N ARG A 71 -6.41 3.38 -21.89
CA ARG A 71 -6.86 4.72 -22.30
C ARG A 71 -7.51 5.48 -21.16
N THR A 72 -7.98 4.76 -20.14
CA THR A 72 -8.62 5.33 -18.96
C THR A 72 -7.95 4.87 -17.68
N TYR A 73 -8.13 5.63 -16.60
CA TYR A 73 -7.59 5.26 -15.30
C TYR A 73 -8.15 3.92 -14.78
N PRO A 74 -9.47 3.62 -14.86
CA PRO A 74 -9.95 2.32 -14.44
C PRO A 74 -9.35 1.17 -15.24
N GLU A 75 -9.25 1.31 -16.56
CA GLU A 75 -8.61 0.33 -17.43
C GLU A 75 -7.13 0.14 -17.08
N PHE A 76 -6.43 1.21 -16.71
CA PHE A 76 -5.04 1.14 -16.25
C PHE A 76 -4.92 0.28 -14.99
N ILE A 77 -5.75 0.52 -13.97
CA ILE A 77 -5.70 -0.23 -12.70
C ILE A 77 -6.07 -1.70 -12.91
N THR A 78 -7.15 -1.98 -13.65
CA THR A 78 -7.60 -3.35 -13.91
C THR A 78 -6.54 -4.14 -14.68
N ARG A 79 -5.92 -3.57 -15.73
CA ARG A 79 -4.86 -4.25 -16.50
C ARG A 79 -3.53 -4.35 -15.77
N LEU A 80 -3.20 -3.37 -14.93
CA LEU A 80 -1.98 -3.42 -14.12
C LEU A 80 -2.03 -4.63 -13.19
N ILE A 81 -3.18 -4.84 -12.54
CA ILE A 81 -3.37 -5.88 -11.54
C ILE A 81 -3.69 -7.22 -12.20
N ASP A 82 -4.71 -7.33 -13.06
CA ASP A 82 -4.99 -8.55 -13.86
C ASP A 82 -5.00 -9.85 -13.01
N ASP A 83 -5.70 -9.83 -11.87
CA ASP A 83 -5.76 -10.90 -10.86
C ASP A 83 -4.41 -11.36 -10.28
N ASP A 84 -3.34 -10.61 -10.51
CA ASP A 84 -1.99 -10.88 -9.99
C ASP A 84 -1.82 -10.26 -8.60
N HIS A 85 -1.73 -11.12 -7.59
CA HIS A 85 -1.53 -10.71 -6.19
C HIS A 85 -0.20 -9.95 -5.98
N ASP A 86 0.87 -10.34 -6.67
CA ASP A 86 2.16 -9.66 -6.53
C ASP A 86 2.09 -8.26 -7.15
N ALA A 87 1.41 -8.12 -8.29
CA ALA A 87 1.19 -6.82 -8.91
C ALA A 87 0.31 -5.92 -8.02
N ALA A 88 -0.73 -6.50 -7.40
CA ALA A 88 -1.61 -5.80 -6.47
C ALA A 88 -0.85 -5.29 -5.23
N ASP A 89 -0.02 -6.14 -4.62
CA ASP A 89 0.81 -5.79 -3.46
C ASP A 89 1.84 -4.70 -3.82
N LEU A 90 2.51 -4.82 -4.97
CA LEU A 90 3.45 -3.81 -5.45
C LEU A 90 2.75 -2.48 -5.73
N ALA A 91 1.55 -2.50 -6.31
CA ALA A 91 0.77 -1.28 -6.58
C ALA A 91 0.36 -0.58 -5.28
N LEU A 92 -0.13 -1.31 -4.28
CA LEU A 92 -0.45 -0.74 -2.97
C LEU A 92 0.79 -0.17 -2.29
N ARG A 93 1.90 -0.90 -2.33
CA ARG A 93 3.17 -0.44 -1.77
C ARG A 93 3.67 0.84 -2.44
N ALA A 94 3.57 0.92 -3.77
CA ALA A 94 3.94 2.11 -4.53
C ALA A 94 3.15 3.33 -4.06
N ILE A 95 1.82 3.19 -4.01
CA ILE A 95 0.94 4.31 -3.68
C ILE A 95 1.09 4.71 -2.22
N GLY A 96 1.16 3.74 -1.29
CA GLY A 96 1.41 4.03 0.12
C GLY A 96 2.73 4.77 0.35
N LEU A 97 3.81 4.31 -0.30
CA LEU A 97 5.13 4.95 -0.19
C LEU A 97 5.11 6.39 -0.72
N TYR A 98 4.60 6.59 -1.94
CA TYR A 98 4.63 7.90 -2.58
C TYR A 98 3.59 8.85 -2.02
N ALA A 99 2.44 8.36 -1.53
CA ALA A 99 1.45 9.21 -0.89
C ALA A 99 1.99 9.77 0.43
N ALA A 100 2.62 8.93 1.26
CA ALA A 100 3.28 9.40 2.47
C ALA A 100 4.47 10.32 2.15
N ARG A 101 5.34 9.91 1.22
CA ARG A 101 6.54 10.66 0.88
C ARG A 101 6.24 12.02 0.28
N PHE A 102 5.32 12.11 -0.68
CA PHE A 102 5.01 13.39 -1.35
C PHE A 102 4.10 14.29 -0.51
N ALA A 103 3.35 13.75 0.45
CA ALA A 103 2.61 14.57 1.40
C ALA A 103 3.53 15.43 2.28
N ASP A 104 4.73 14.93 2.59
CA ASP A 104 5.71 15.58 3.47
C ASP A 104 6.84 16.31 2.73
N MET A 105 6.91 16.21 1.39
CA MET A 105 7.98 16.82 0.58
C MET A 105 7.61 18.22 0.11
N THR A 106 8.61 19.11 0.03
CA THR A 106 8.45 20.41 -0.62
C THR A 106 8.25 20.23 -2.13
N LEU A 107 7.54 21.17 -2.76
CA LEU A 107 7.30 21.17 -4.21
C LEU A 107 8.61 21.01 -5.00
N GLU A 108 9.66 21.73 -4.62
CA GLU A 108 10.99 21.67 -5.25
C GLU A 108 11.62 20.27 -5.19
N ALA A 109 11.37 19.51 -4.11
CA ALA A 109 11.89 18.16 -3.96
C ALA A 109 11.08 17.16 -4.80
N ILE A 110 9.77 17.39 -4.94
CA ILE A 110 8.90 16.62 -5.84
C ILE A 110 9.31 16.90 -7.30
N GLU A 111 9.52 18.16 -7.69
CA GLU A 111 9.97 18.54 -9.04
C GLU A 111 11.29 17.88 -9.44
N ARG A 112 12.24 17.74 -8.51
CA ARG A 112 13.49 17.00 -8.76
C ARG A 112 13.27 15.51 -9.01
N GLU A 113 12.21 14.93 -8.44
CA GLU A 113 11.95 13.50 -8.52
C GLU A 113 11.12 13.10 -9.75
N ILE A 114 10.19 13.97 -10.18
CA ILE A 114 9.20 13.66 -11.22
C ILE A 114 9.04 14.75 -12.31
N GLY A 115 9.76 15.88 -12.20
CA GLY A 115 9.79 16.94 -13.21
C GLY A 115 8.68 18.00 -13.09
N LYS A 116 8.49 18.80 -14.16
CA LYS A 116 7.66 20.02 -14.23
C LYS A 116 6.16 19.86 -13.96
N HIS A 117 5.67 18.64 -13.69
CA HIS A 117 4.26 18.36 -13.39
C HIS A 117 3.98 18.15 -11.88
N ALA A 118 4.91 18.57 -11.02
CA ALA A 118 4.87 18.32 -9.57
C ALA A 118 3.85 19.16 -8.79
N GLY A 119 3.49 20.36 -9.30
CA GLY A 119 2.63 21.33 -8.60
C GLY A 119 1.36 20.72 -8.01
N ASP A 120 0.65 19.94 -8.83
CA ASP A 120 -0.63 19.34 -8.44
C ASP A 120 -0.49 17.98 -7.71
N LEU A 121 0.73 17.43 -7.65
CA LEU A 121 0.96 16.06 -7.18
C LEU A 121 1.15 15.97 -5.65
N GLY A 122 1.62 17.04 -5.00
CA GLY A 122 1.68 17.11 -3.53
C GLY A 122 0.28 17.09 -2.90
N ASP A 123 -0.60 17.99 -3.36
CA ASP A 123 -2.00 18.03 -2.90
C ASP A 123 -2.76 16.73 -3.19
N ALA A 124 -2.56 16.17 -4.39
CA ALA A 124 -3.12 14.88 -4.76
C ALA A 124 -2.60 13.75 -3.85
N ALA A 125 -1.31 13.77 -3.50
CA ALA A 125 -0.72 12.80 -2.58
C ALA A 125 -1.36 12.86 -1.19
N GLN A 126 -1.59 14.08 -0.65
CA GLN A 126 -2.26 14.27 0.64
C GLN A 126 -3.70 13.73 0.62
N VAL A 127 -4.45 14.01 -0.45
CA VAL A 127 -5.82 13.49 -0.61
C VAL A 127 -5.82 11.96 -0.69
N VAL A 128 -4.91 11.37 -1.48
CA VAL A 128 -4.79 9.91 -1.62
C VAL A 128 -4.36 9.26 -0.32
N GLN A 129 -3.39 9.83 0.41
CA GLN A 129 -2.94 9.34 1.71
C GLN A 129 -4.09 9.33 2.73
N ARG A 130 -4.86 10.42 2.77
CA ARG A 130 -6.05 10.53 3.62
C ARG A 130 -7.11 9.50 3.24
N ASN A 131 -7.39 9.32 1.95
CA ASN A 131 -8.38 8.35 1.51
C ASN A 131 -7.94 6.91 1.80
N LEU A 132 -6.65 6.60 1.63
CA LEU A 132 -6.08 5.29 1.99
C LEU A 132 -6.27 4.97 3.47
N SER A 133 -6.06 5.95 4.37
CA SER A 133 -6.21 5.72 5.82
C SER A 133 -7.66 5.52 6.26
N TYR A 134 -8.63 6.08 5.54
CA TYR A 134 -10.06 5.87 5.82
C TYR A 134 -10.61 4.56 5.23
N ILE A 135 -10.11 4.14 4.07
CA ILE A 135 -10.65 2.96 3.36
C ILE A 135 -9.95 1.68 3.81
N THR A 136 -8.69 1.75 4.23
CA THR A 136 -7.99 0.59 4.79
C THR A 136 -8.33 0.47 6.28
N PRO A 137 -9.19 -0.47 6.71
CA PRO A 137 -9.45 -0.65 8.12
C PRO A 137 -8.14 -0.99 8.85
N ARG A 138 -8.02 -0.47 10.07
CA ARG A 138 -6.87 -0.60 10.99
C ARG A 138 -6.70 -2.04 11.53
N THR A 139 -6.95 -3.06 10.71
CA THR A 139 -7.01 -4.47 11.09
C THR A 139 -5.64 -5.13 11.27
N ALA A 140 -4.55 -4.37 11.22
CA ALA A 140 -3.20 -4.86 11.50
C ALA A 140 -2.68 -4.49 12.91
N GLN A 141 -3.50 -3.86 13.78
CA GLN A 141 -3.02 -3.30 15.07
C GLN A 141 -3.72 -3.83 16.33
N ARG A 142 -4.37 -5.00 16.27
CA ARG A 142 -4.86 -5.75 17.46
C ARG A 142 -4.30 -7.18 17.50
N ALA A 143 -2.98 -7.29 17.51
CA ALA A 143 -2.30 -8.44 18.06
C ALA A 143 -1.19 -7.87 18.95
N ASP A 144 -1.57 -7.37 20.13
CA ASP A 144 -0.71 -7.17 21.32
C ASP A 144 -1.39 -6.17 22.27
N THR A 145 -2.41 -6.65 22.97
CA THR A 145 -2.67 -6.16 24.33
C THR A 145 -2.64 -7.37 25.24
N LYS A 146 -1.42 -7.64 25.71
CA LYS A 146 -1.06 -8.21 27.02
C LYS A 146 -2.27 -8.62 27.86
N THR A 147 -2.46 -9.93 28.03
CA THR A 147 -3.11 -10.45 29.24
C THR A 147 -2.03 -10.47 30.33
N PRO A 148 -2.10 -9.66 31.39
CA PRO A 148 -1.25 -9.88 32.53
C PRO A 148 -1.86 -11.01 33.36
N LEU A 149 -1.17 -12.15 33.42
CA LEU A 149 -1.39 -13.16 34.45
C LEU A 149 -0.93 -12.55 35.78
N VAL A 150 -1.84 -11.84 36.46
CA VAL A 150 -1.64 -11.36 37.83
C VAL A 150 -2.18 -12.43 38.77
N GLY A 151 -1.27 -13.09 39.48
CA GLY A 151 -1.59 -13.84 40.67
C GLY A 151 -2.16 -12.93 41.75
N GLY A 152 -3.26 -13.37 42.36
CA GLY A 152 -3.88 -12.73 43.52
C GLY A 152 -4.31 -13.82 44.50
N ASN A 153 -3.57 -13.95 45.60
CA ASN A 153 -3.88 -14.80 46.73
C ASN A 153 -4.96 -14.16 47.62
N ARG A 154 -5.98 -14.97 47.98
CA ARG A 154 -6.75 -15.05 49.26
C ARG A 154 -7.71 -13.91 49.67
N PRO A 155 -8.63 -14.11 50.67
CA PRO A 155 -9.31 -15.32 51.20
C PRO A 155 -10.86 -15.12 51.42
N GLU A 156 -11.48 -16.06 52.16
CA GLU A 156 -12.82 -16.06 52.83
C GLU A 156 -13.98 -16.73 52.04
N ALA A 157 -14.37 -17.98 52.35
CA ALA A 157 -15.13 -18.50 53.50
C ALA A 157 -16.66 -18.33 53.35
N THR A 158 -17.39 -19.44 53.19
CA THR A 158 -18.56 -19.90 54.01
C THR A 158 -19.20 -21.16 53.41
N THR A 159 -18.98 -22.29 54.10
CA THR A 159 -19.90 -23.37 54.55
C THR A 159 -21.02 -23.95 53.66
N ALA A 160 -21.02 -25.29 53.55
CA ALA A 160 -22.12 -26.30 53.49
C ALA A 160 -21.75 -27.44 52.50
N THR A 161 -21.84 -28.77 52.69
CA THR A 161 -22.41 -29.69 53.70
C THR A 161 -22.05 -31.15 53.25
N ASN A 162 -22.10 -32.13 54.18
CA ASN A 162 -22.02 -33.61 54.05
C ASN A 162 -20.60 -34.22 53.93
N HIS A 163 -20.16 -35.20 54.73
CA HIS A 163 -20.80 -36.17 55.64
C HIS A 163 -19.86 -36.49 56.82
#